data_AF-A0A382RKF2-F1
#
_entry.id   AF-A0A382RKF2-F1
#
_cell.length_a   1.000
_cell.length_b   1.000
_cell.length_c   1.000
_cell.angle_alpha   90.00
_cell.angle_beta   90.00
_cell.angle_gamma   90.00
#
_symmetry.space_group_name_H-M   'P 1'
#
loop_
_entity.id
_entity.type
_entity.pdbx_description
1 polymer ?
#
loop_
_entity_poly.entity_id
_entity_poly.type
_entity_poly.pdbx_seq_one_letter_code
_entity_poly.pdbx_strand_id
1 'polypeptide(L)'
;MMTSYTRIFKLFSLYMALVATTTTENSHLEGQLSIKDPPWPPVATFSILGYDSETGEVGGAVQSRVFSVGNGVLWGEADIAMVATQAIVDVSYGPQALRLLKSGLSPESVVKN
;
A
#
# COMPACT_ATOMS: atom_id res chain seq x y z
N MET A 1 34.14 48.64 36.65
CA MET A 1 34.20 48.12 35.27
C MET A 1 33.63 46.70 35.11
N MET A 2 33.53 45.88 36.18
CA MET A 2 33.05 44.48 36.12
C MET A 2 31.52 44.30 36.22
N THR A 3 30.79 45.33 36.66
CA THR A 3 29.32 45.32 36.82
C THR A 3 28.54 45.52 35.50
N SER A 4 29.17 46.12 34.48
CA SER A 4 28.54 46.36 33.18
C SER A 4 28.42 45.06 32.36
N TYR A 5 29.46 44.23 32.38
CA TYR A 5 29.48 42.93 31.71
C TYR A 5 28.43 41.97 32.27
N THR A 6 28.19 41.97 33.58
CA THR A 6 27.14 41.14 34.20
C THR A 6 25.74 41.55 33.77
N ARG A 7 25.49 42.84 33.52
CA ARG A 7 24.19 43.32 33.00
C ARG A 7 23.99 42.93 31.54
N ILE A 8 25.03 43.06 30.73
CA ILE A 8 25.00 42.67 29.30
C ILE A 8 24.80 41.15 29.18
N PHE A 9 25.48 40.34 30.00
CA PHE A 9 25.31 38.88 30.00
C PHE A 9 23.92 38.46 30.46
N LYS A 10 23.32 39.14 31.45
CA LYS A 10 21.94 38.89 31.90
C LYS A 10 20.91 39.28 30.84
N LEU A 11 21.11 40.40 30.15
CA LEU A 11 20.22 40.83 29.06
C LEU A 11 20.31 39.87 27.87
N PHE A 12 21.51 39.39 27.54
CA PHE A 12 21.71 38.39 26.49
C PHE A 12 21.09 37.03 26.86
N SER A 13 21.27 36.59 28.12
CA SER A 13 20.64 35.39 28.66
C SER A 13 19.11 35.47 28.65
N LEU A 14 18.53 36.62 29.01
CA LEU A 14 17.10 36.86 28.96
C LEU A 14 16.57 36.92 27.52
N TYR A 15 17.32 37.51 26.60
CA TYR A 15 16.98 37.54 25.18
C TYR A 15 17.00 36.13 24.56
N MET A 16 18.01 35.31 24.88
CA MET A 16 18.05 33.92 24.43
C MET A 16 16.92 33.07 25.02
N ALA A 17 16.56 33.30 26.28
CA ALA A 17 15.39 32.65 26.88
C ALA A 17 14.08 33.08 26.18
N LEU A 18 13.94 34.35 25.80
CA LEU A 18 12.78 34.86 25.05
C LEU A 18 12.71 34.25 23.64
N VAL A 19 13.83 34.18 22.93
CA VAL A 19 13.92 33.53 21.61
C VAL A 19 13.63 32.03 21.68
N ALA A 20 14.01 31.36 22.78
CA ALA A 20 13.67 29.95 23.01
C ALA A 20 12.16 29.74 23.28
N THR A 21 11.50 30.67 23.97
CA THR A 21 10.04 30.58 24.19
C THR A 21 9.23 30.78 22.91
N THR A 22 9.69 31.59 21.96
CA THR A 22 8.97 31.79 20.69
C THR A 22 9.22 30.71 19.64
N THR A 23 10.25 29.86 19.83
CA THR A 23 10.55 28.74 18.92
C THR A 23 9.90 27.41 19.32
N THR A 24 9.18 27.35 20.45
CA THR A 24 8.51 26.11 20.90
C THR A 24 7.05 26.01 20.44
N GLU A 25 6.48 27.03 19.80
CA GLU A 25 5.09 26.98 19.29
C GLU A 25 4.96 26.50 17.83
N ASN A 26 6.04 26.41 17.06
CA ASN A 26 5.96 26.01 15.65
C ASN A 26 6.17 24.52 15.37
N SER A 27 6.35 23.68 16.39
CA SER A 27 6.35 22.22 16.21
C SER A 27 4.94 21.60 16.21
N HIS A 28 3.89 22.40 16.43
CA HIS A 28 2.51 21.91 16.53
C HIS A 28 1.66 22.10 15.26
N LEU A 29 2.27 22.55 14.15
CA LEU A 29 1.60 22.70 12.85
C LEU A 29 2.14 21.76 11.75
N GLU A 30 3.14 20.94 12.04
CA GLU A 30 3.57 19.86 11.15
C GLU A 30 2.88 18.55 11.54
N GLY A 31 1.95 18.08 10.71
CA GLY A 31 1.62 16.65 10.66
C GLY A 31 0.25 16.19 11.15
N GLN A 32 -0.79 17.04 11.19
CA GLN A 32 -2.17 16.57 11.28
C GLN A 32 -2.96 16.91 10.00
N LEU A 33 -2.53 16.33 8.88
CA LEU A 33 -3.51 15.90 7.89
C LEU A 33 -4.34 14.79 8.55
N SER A 34 -5.45 15.17 9.18
CA SER A 34 -6.49 14.23 9.58
C SER A 34 -7.10 13.65 8.31
N ILE A 35 -6.45 12.63 7.73
CA ILE A 35 -7.08 11.69 6.81
C ILE A 35 -8.04 10.86 7.66
N LYS A 36 -9.14 11.47 8.12
CA LYS A 36 -10.18 10.77 8.88
C LYS A 36 -10.94 9.79 7.99
N ASP A 37 -10.96 10.07 6.70
CA ASP A 37 -11.51 9.20 5.67
C ASP A 37 -10.59 9.27 4.44
N PRO A 38 -9.83 8.21 4.11
CA PRO A 38 -9.17 8.16 2.81
C PRO A 38 -10.26 8.31 1.72
N PRO A 39 -9.98 9.02 0.61
CA PRO A 39 -10.99 9.22 -0.44
C PRO A 39 -11.35 7.91 -1.17
N TRP A 40 -10.64 6.83 -0.86
CA TRP A 40 -10.98 5.46 -1.22
C TRP A 40 -11.38 4.68 0.04
N PRO A 41 -12.33 3.72 -0.04
CA PRO A 41 -12.47 2.68 0.98
C PRO A 41 -11.10 2.06 1.24
N PRO A 42 -10.80 1.43 2.39
CA PRO A 42 -9.54 0.71 2.59
C PRO A 42 -9.44 -0.51 1.64
N VAL A 43 -9.19 -0.25 0.35
CA VAL A 43 -8.92 -1.25 -0.69
C VAL A 43 -7.50 -1.71 -0.46
N ALA A 44 -7.36 -2.99 -0.20
CA ALA A 44 -6.12 -3.52 0.34
C ALA A 44 -5.60 -4.74 -0.41
N THR A 45 -6.18 -5.08 -1.56
CA THR A 45 -5.73 -6.19 -2.40
C THR A 45 -5.59 -5.73 -3.83
N PHE A 46 -4.41 -5.98 -4.42
CA PHE A 46 -4.18 -5.83 -5.85
C PHE A 46 -3.42 -7.04 -6.36
N SER A 47 -3.68 -7.40 -7.61
CA SER A 47 -3.06 -8.53 -8.29
C SER A 47 -2.71 -8.17 -9.73
N ILE A 48 -1.70 -8.84 -10.27
CA ILE A 48 -1.25 -8.70 -11.66
C ILE A 48 -0.94 -10.08 -12.22
N LEU A 49 -1.29 -10.30 -13.49
CA LEU A 49 -0.92 -11.47 -14.28
C LEU A 49 0.07 -11.04 -15.37
N GLY A 50 1.07 -11.86 -15.61
CA GLY A 50 2.09 -11.66 -16.65
C GLY A 50 2.15 -12.86 -17.59
N TYR A 51 2.42 -12.59 -18.86
CA TYR A 51 2.71 -13.57 -19.89
C TYR A 51 4.03 -13.19 -20.55
N ASP A 52 4.98 -14.12 -20.56
CA ASP A 52 6.22 -14.00 -21.32
C ASP A 52 6.07 -14.70 -22.67
N SER A 53 6.11 -13.93 -23.76
CA SER A 53 5.96 -14.45 -25.11
C SER A 53 7.18 -15.20 -25.64
N GLU A 54 8.37 -15.00 -25.07
CA GLU A 54 9.59 -15.70 -25.51
C GLU A 54 9.62 -17.13 -24.98
N THR A 55 9.23 -17.33 -23.72
CA THR A 55 9.23 -18.64 -23.05
C THR A 55 7.87 -19.34 -23.06
N GLY A 56 6.78 -18.59 -23.22
CA GLY A 56 5.41 -19.08 -23.07
C GLY A 56 4.94 -19.18 -21.62
N GLU A 57 5.74 -18.71 -20.65
CA GLU A 57 5.41 -18.79 -19.24
C GLU A 57 4.34 -17.79 -18.83
N VAL A 58 3.49 -18.19 -17.88
CA VAL A 58 2.50 -17.32 -17.24
C VAL A 58 2.75 -17.27 -15.74
N GLY A 59 2.59 -16.09 -15.17
CA GLY A 59 2.80 -15.86 -13.75
C GLY A 59 1.80 -14.87 -13.17
N GLY A 60 1.73 -14.82 -11.85
CA GLY A 60 0.90 -13.87 -11.14
C GLY A 60 1.51 -13.43 -9.82
N ALA A 61 1.21 -12.20 -9.41
CA ALA A 61 1.56 -11.67 -8.11
C ALA A 61 0.34 -11.04 -7.46
N VAL A 62 0.26 -11.14 -6.14
CA VAL A 62 -0.80 -10.54 -5.33
C VAL A 62 -0.21 -9.93 -4.07
N GLN A 63 -0.71 -8.75 -3.69
CA GLN A 63 -0.45 -8.14 -2.40
C GLN A 63 -1.79 -8.01 -1.68
N SER A 64 -1.86 -8.42 -0.40
CA SER A 64 -2.99 -8.08 0.47
C SER A 64 -2.60 -7.82 1.93
N ARG A 65 -3.44 -7.05 2.64
CA ARG A 65 -3.43 -6.97 4.11
C ARG A 65 -3.91 -8.26 4.81
N VAL A 66 -4.37 -9.25 4.05
CA VAL A 66 -4.78 -10.56 4.57
C VAL A 66 -3.61 -11.54 4.52
N PHE A 67 -3.41 -12.28 5.62
CA PHE A 67 -2.38 -13.32 5.67
C PHE A 67 -2.66 -14.44 4.66
N SER A 68 -1.62 -14.96 4.03
CA SER A 68 -1.71 -16.11 3.11
C SER A 68 -2.66 -15.89 1.91
N VAL A 69 -2.78 -14.65 1.42
CA VAL A 69 -3.67 -14.29 0.31
C VAL A 69 -3.45 -15.13 -0.97
N GLY A 70 -2.23 -15.58 -1.23
CA GLY A 70 -1.89 -16.38 -2.41
C GLY A 70 -2.78 -17.61 -2.59
N ASN A 71 -3.09 -18.33 -1.50
CA ASN A 71 -3.86 -19.57 -1.53
C ASN A 71 -5.31 -19.39 -2.02
N GLY A 72 -5.89 -18.20 -1.86
CA GLY A 72 -7.25 -17.91 -2.27
C GLY A 72 -7.36 -17.12 -3.57
N VAL A 73 -6.27 -16.45 -3.99
CA VAL A 73 -6.31 -15.52 -5.13
C VAL A 73 -5.66 -16.10 -6.37
N LEU A 74 -4.50 -16.73 -6.25
CA LEU A 74 -3.70 -17.13 -7.41
C LEU A 74 -3.88 -18.61 -7.71
N TRP A 75 -4.30 -18.90 -8.94
CA TRP A 75 -4.50 -20.26 -9.44
C TRP A 75 -3.75 -20.42 -10.75
N GLY A 76 -2.95 -21.47 -10.87
CA GLY A 76 -2.18 -21.76 -12.08
C GLY A 76 -2.20 -23.25 -12.39
N GLU A 77 -2.30 -23.57 -13.68
CA GLU A 77 -2.07 -24.90 -14.22
C GLU A 77 -1.11 -24.77 -15.41
N ALA A 78 -0.01 -25.53 -15.38
CA ALA A 78 1.01 -25.51 -16.42
C ALA A 78 0.38 -25.85 -17.78
N ASP A 79 0.86 -25.17 -18.83
CA ASP A 79 0.38 -25.28 -20.21
C ASP A 79 -1.10 -24.89 -20.42
N ILE A 80 -1.79 -24.42 -19.38
CA ILE A 80 -3.20 -24.00 -19.44
C ILE A 80 -3.31 -22.49 -19.25
N ALA A 81 -3.16 -22.00 -18.02
CA ALA A 81 -3.42 -20.60 -17.68
C ALA A 81 -3.02 -20.21 -16.25
N MET A 82 -3.00 -18.90 -16.02
CA MET A 82 -3.00 -18.28 -14.70
C MET A 82 -4.31 -17.50 -14.50
N VAL A 83 -4.90 -17.59 -13.31
CA VAL A 83 -6.15 -16.93 -12.93
C VAL A 83 -5.99 -16.23 -11.58
N ALA A 84 -6.47 -15.00 -11.48
CA ALA A 84 -6.53 -14.24 -10.24
C ALA A 84 -8.00 -14.03 -9.83
N THR A 85 -8.42 -14.62 -8.71
CA THR A 85 -9.76 -14.45 -8.14
C THR A 85 -9.70 -13.53 -6.93
N GLN A 86 -10.36 -12.36 -6.98
CA GLN A 86 -10.34 -11.39 -5.87
C GLN A 86 -11.70 -10.74 -5.63
N ALA A 87 -11.79 -10.02 -4.50
CA ALA A 87 -12.99 -9.73 -3.70
C ALA A 87 -13.37 -10.88 -2.75
N ILE A 88 -14.34 -10.69 -1.84
CA ILE A 88 -14.79 -11.70 -0.84
C ILE A 88 -14.77 -13.09 -1.48
N VAL A 89 -13.81 -13.92 -1.06
CA VAL A 89 -13.29 -15.01 -1.90
C VAL A 89 -14.23 -16.21 -1.86
N ASP A 90 -14.89 -16.48 -2.99
CA ASP A 90 -15.32 -17.83 -3.32
C ASP A 90 -14.15 -18.56 -3.99
N VAL A 91 -13.49 -19.45 -3.23
CA VAL A 91 -12.33 -20.22 -3.69
C VAL A 91 -12.66 -21.18 -4.84
N SER A 92 -13.94 -21.44 -5.10
CA SER A 92 -14.36 -22.34 -6.18
C SER A 92 -14.12 -21.75 -7.57
N TYR A 93 -13.99 -20.42 -7.71
CA TYR A 93 -13.82 -19.76 -9.00
C TYR A 93 -12.49 -20.08 -9.67
N GLY A 94 -11.41 -20.25 -8.91
CA GLY A 94 -10.10 -20.56 -9.49
C GLY A 94 -10.09 -21.88 -10.26
N PRO A 95 -10.43 -23.01 -9.62
CA PRO A 95 -10.53 -24.30 -10.31
C PRO A 95 -11.58 -24.32 -11.42
N GLN A 96 -12.69 -23.59 -11.28
CA GLN A 96 -13.70 -23.49 -12.34
C GLN A 96 -13.17 -22.77 -13.58
N ALA A 97 -12.53 -21.62 -13.39
CA ALA A 97 -11.94 -20.84 -14.48
C ALA A 97 -10.87 -21.65 -15.21
N LEU A 98 -9.97 -22.35 -14.49
CA LEU A 98 -8.97 -23.22 -15.09
C LEU A 98 -9.61 -24.34 -15.93
N ARG A 99 -10.68 -24.98 -15.45
CA ARG A 99 -11.42 -26.00 -16.24
C ARG A 99 -12.01 -25.43 -17.52
N LEU A 100 -12.60 -24.24 -17.46
CA LEU A 100 -13.19 -23.60 -18.63
C LEU A 100 -12.12 -23.20 -19.66
N LEU A 101 -11.02 -22.61 -19.21
CA LEU A 101 -9.87 -22.28 -20.06
C LEU A 101 -9.29 -23.55 -20.71
N LYS A 102 -9.14 -24.63 -19.94
CA LYS A 102 -8.71 -25.95 -20.44
C LYS A 102 -9.65 -26.53 -21.50
N SER A 103 -10.94 -26.23 -21.43
CA SER A 103 -11.91 -26.64 -22.46
C SER A 103 -11.89 -25.77 -23.73
N GLY A 104 -11.01 -24.77 -23.80
CA GLY A 104 -10.83 -23.90 -24.97
C GLY A 104 -11.70 -22.65 -24.97
N LEU A 105 -12.38 -22.32 -23.87
CA LEU A 105 -13.08 -21.03 -23.77
C LEU A 105 -12.08 -19.88 -23.72
N SER A 106 -12.43 -18.76 -24.37
CA SER A 106 -11.62 -17.55 -24.28
C SER A 106 -11.63 -16.97 -22.86
N PRO A 107 -10.55 -16.32 -22.39
CA PRO A 107 -10.52 -15.66 -21.08
C PRO A 107 -11.68 -14.68 -20.86
N GLU A 108 -12.09 -13.95 -21.90
CA GLU A 108 -13.23 -13.04 -21.83
C GLU A 108 -14.55 -13.76 -21.54
N SER A 109 -14.76 -14.94 -22.12
CA SER A 109 -15.97 -15.73 -21.88
C SER A 109 -15.98 -16.31 -20.46
N VAL A 110 -14.81 -16.72 -19.97
CA VAL A 110 -14.67 -17.31 -18.62
C VAL A 110 -15.01 -16.31 -17.53
N VAL A 111 -14.60 -15.05 -17.67
CA VAL A 111 -14.88 -13.99 -16.67
C VAL A 111 -16.36 -13.56 -16.67
N LYS A 112 -17.10 -13.81 -17.76
CA LYS A 112 -18.51 -13.41 -17.92
C LYS A 112 -19.54 -14.50 -17.54
N ASN A 113 -19.10 -15.75 -17.38
CA ASN A 113 -19.98 -16.87 -16.97
C ASN A 113 -20.25 -16.84 -15.48
#